data_AF-A0A2W6UU54-F1
#
_entry.id   AF-A0A2W6UU54-F1
#
_cell.length_a   1.000
_cell.length_b   1.000
_cell.length_c   1.000
_cell.angle_alpha   90.00
_cell.angle_beta   90.00
_cell.angle_gamma   90.00
#
_symmetry.space_group_name_H-M   'P 1'
#
loop_
_entity.id
_entity.type
_entity.pdbx_description
1 polymer ?
#
loop_
_entity_poly.entity_id
_entity_poly.type
_entity_poly.pdbx_seq_one_letter_code
_entity_poly.pdbx_strand_id
1 'polypeptide(L)' 'MSDSTGMSADDKRHDQLTSAPEATEADAAARIEVTKVDGVTRIDIASDAEVRPGLDPADDPEAAENEERR' A
#
# COMPACT_ATOMS: atom_id res chain seq x y z
N MET A 1 15.45 10.70 -5.24
CA MET A 1 16.75 10.47 -4.56
C MET A 1 17.12 9.01 -4.79
N SER A 2 18.31 8.75 -5.35
CA SER A 2 18.80 7.39 -5.62
C SER A 2 19.94 7.04 -4.67
N ASP A 3 20.05 5.75 -4.33
CA ASP A 3 20.99 5.23 -3.32
C ASP A 3 22.20 4.53 -3.97
N SER A 4 23.08 3.88 -3.18
CA SER A 4 24.30 3.21 -3.67
C SER A 4 24.07 2.10 -4.73
N THR A 5 22.84 1.63 -4.90
CA THR A 5 22.43 0.66 -5.93
C THR A 5 22.04 1.33 -7.25
N GLY A 6 22.00 2.66 -7.32
CA GLY A 6 21.54 3.43 -8.49
C GLY A 6 20.01 3.52 -8.65
N MET A 7 19.26 2.69 -7.91
CA MET A 7 17.79 2.68 -7.89
C MET A 7 17.22 3.82 -7.05
N SER A 8 16.10 4.39 -7.50
CA SER A 8 15.33 5.33 -6.69
C SER A 8 14.60 4.59 -5.56
N ALA A 9 14.16 5.33 -4.54
CA ALA A 9 13.35 4.76 -3.46
C ALA A 9 12.05 4.11 -3.96
N ASP A 10 11.50 4.61 -5.08
CA ASP A 10 10.29 4.08 -5.67
C ASP A 10 10.53 2.75 -6.37
N ASP A 11 11.61 2.67 -7.17
CA ASP A 11 12.01 1.43 -7.85
C ASP A 11 12.31 0.31 -6.84
N LYS A 12 12.99 0.62 -5.73
CA LYS A 12 13.27 -0.35 -4.67
C LYS A 12 12.00 -0.85 -3.99
N ARG A 13 11.04 0.04 -3.75
CA ARG A 13 9.76 -0.31 -3.11
C ARG A 13 8.96 -1.20 -4.04
N HIS A 14 8.93 -0.86 -5.32
CA HIS A 14 8.25 -1.65 -6.34
C HIS A 14 8.82 -3.07 -6.41
N ASP A 15 10.14 -3.22 -6.58
CA ASP A 15 10.83 -4.51 -6.62
C ASP A 15 10.61 -5.33 -5.33
N GLN A 16 10.66 -4.66 -4.17
CA GLN A 16 10.38 -5.32 -2.90
C GLN A 16 8.95 -5.88 -2.85
N LEU A 17 7.96 -5.12 -3.33
CA LEU A 17 6.55 -5.52 -3.30
C LEU A 17 6.18 -6.56 -4.35
N THR A 18 6.92 -6.66 -5.46
CA THR A 18 6.68 -7.63 -6.54
C THR A 18 7.56 -8.89 -6.45
N SER A 19 8.51 -8.94 -5.52
CA SER A 19 9.44 -10.08 -5.37
C SER A 19 8.80 -11.37 -4.84
N ALA A 20 7.59 -11.32 -4.28
CA ALA A 20 6.92 -12.50 -3.72
C ALA A 20 6.28 -13.37 -4.84
N PRO A 21 6.21 -14.71 -4.67
CA PRO A 21 5.76 -15.62 -5.72
C PRO A 21 4.30 -15.43 -6.18
N GLU A 22 3.48 -14.75 -5.38
CA GLU A 22 2.08 -14.41 -5.71
C GLU A 22 1.84 -12.90 -5.78
N ALA A 23 2.91 -12.08 -5.73
CA ALA A 23 2.76 -10.65 -5.83
C ALA A 23 2.41 -10.22 -7.25
N THR A 24 1.56 -9.20 -7.34
CA THR A 24 1.09 -8.61 -8.58
C THR A 24 1.56 -7.16 -8.70
N GLU A 25 1.48 -6.60 -9.91
CA GLU A 25 1.71 -5.16 -10.14
C GLU A 25 0.82 -4.27 -9.28
N ALA A 26 -0.39 -4.75 -8.94
CA ALA A 26 -1.29 -4.04 -8.04
C ALA A 26 -0.70 -3.93 -6.63
N ASP A 27 0.11 -4.87 -6.15
CA ASP A 27 0.76 -4.81 -4.84
C ASP A 27 1.76 -3.65 -4.74
N ALA A 28 2.39 -3.27 -5.85
CA ALA A 28 3.26 -2.11 -5.92
C ALA A 28 2.53 -0.76 -6.00
N ALA A 29 1.20 -0.75 -6.18
CA ALA A 29 0.42 0.48 -6.22
C ALA A 29 0.46 1.22 -4.86
N ALA A 30 0.62 2.54 -4.91
CA ALA A 30 0.69 3.39 -3.73
C ALA A 30 -0.70 3.51 -3.05
N ARG A 31 -0.88 2.78 -1.94
CA ARG A 31 -2.13 2.76 -1.15
C ARG A 31 -2.12 3.65 0.10
N ILE A 32 -0.97 4.22 0.46
CA ILE A 32 -0.80 4.98 1.71
C ILE A 32 -0.21 6.34 1.38
N GLU A 33 -0.91 7.40 1.79
CA GLU A 33 -0.43 8.77 1.74
C GLU A 33 -0.07 9.24 3.16
N VAL A 34 1.14 9.77 3.32
CA VAL A 34 1.61 10.29 4.61
C VAL A 34 1.80 11.80 4.48
N THR A 35 0.94 12.55 5.15
CA THR A 35 1.01 14.00 5.21
C THR A 35 1.45 14.47 6.60
N LYS A 36 2.21 15.56 6.66
CA LYS A 36 2.63 16.20 7.92
C LYS A 36 2.03 17.58 7.98
N VAL A 37 1.10 17.79 8.91
CA VAL A 37 0.39 19.06 9.10
C VAL A 37 0.47 19.44 10.57
N ASP A 38 0.99 20.63 10.85
CA ASP A 38 1.05 21.22 12.20
C ASP A 38 1.67 20.30 13.28
N GLY A 39 2.74 19.59 12.93
CA GLY A 39 3.42 18.65 13.83
C GLY A 39 2.71 17.30 13.99
N VAL A 40 1.55 17.12 13.37
CA VAL A 40 0.80 15.86 13.32
C VAL A 40 1.16 15.12 12.04
N THR A 41 1.52 13.84 12.17
CA THR A 41 1.65 12.95 11.02
C THR A 41 0.29 12.31 10.78
N ARG A 42 -0.34 12.68 9.67
CA ARG A 42 -1.59 12.09 9.20
C ARG A 42 -1.27 11.03 8.16
N ILE A 43 -1.88 9.87 8.32
CA ILE A 43 -1.74 8.73 7.41
C ILE A 43 -3.12 8.48 6.83
N ASP A 44 -3.27 8.74 5.54
CA ASP A 44 -4.49 8.46 4.79
C ASP A 44 -4.28 7.16 3.99
N ILE A 45 -5.30 6.30 3.99
CA ILE A 45 -5.27 5.00 3.34
C ILE A 45 -6.26 5.05 2.17
N ALA A 46 -5.79 4.67 0.98
CA ALA A 46 -6.60 4.65 -0.22
C ALA A 46 -7.81 3.73 -0.04
N SER A 47 -8.95 4.13 -0.59
CA SER A 47 -10.21 3.39 -0.42
C SER A 47 -10.18 2.00 -1.08
N ASP A 48 -9.35 1.83 -2.10
CA ASP A 48 -9.14 0.57 -2.83
C ASP A 48 -8.07 -0.33 -2.18
N ALA A 49 -7.55 0.03 -1.00
CA ALA A 49 -6.63 -0.81 -0.27
C ALA A 49 -7.33 -2.05 0.28
N GLU A 50 -6.81 -3.24 -0.06
CA GLU A 50 -7.35 -4.53 0.38
C GLU A 50 -7.20 -4.75 1.89
N VAL A 51 -6.18 -4.16 2.52
CA VAL A 51 -5.93 -4.28 3.96
C VAL A 51 -5.85 -2.89 4.58
N ARG A 52 -6.70 -2.64 5.59
CA ARG A 52 -6.74 -1.38 6.34
C ARG A 52 -6.33 -1.61 7.81
N PRO A 53 -5.15 -1.13 8.25
CA PRO A 53 -4.70 -1.22 9.64
C PRO A 53 -5.70 -0.60 10.61
N GLY A 54 -6.00 -1.34 11.69
CA GLY A 54 -6.91 -0.88 12.75
C GLY A 54 -8.37 -1.30 12.57
N LEU A 55 -8.72 -1.87 11.41
CA LEU A 55 -9.95 -2.61 11.18
C LEU A 55 -9.55 -4.07 10.89
N ASP A 56 -10.22 -5.04 11.52
CA ASP A 56 -10.00 -6.43 11.13
C ASP A 56 -10.51 -6.59 9.69
N PRO A 57 -9.75 -7.17 8.75
CA PRO A 57 -10.23 -7.38 7.38
C PRO A 57 -11.56 -8.14 7.33
N ALA A 58 -11.81 -9.03 8.32
CA ALA A 58 -13.09 -9.75 8.44
C ALA A 58 -14.26 -8.85 8.85
N ASP A 59 -13.99 -7.68 9.44
CA ASP A 59 -14.97 -6.68 9.89
C ASP A 59 -15.08 -5.49 8.92
N ASP A 60 -14.35 -5.49 7.80
CA ASP A 60 -14.41 -4.43 6.79
C ASP A 60 -15.55 -4.72 5.77
N PRO A 61 -16.66 -3.96 5.82
CA PRO A 61 -17.79 -4.16 4.91
C PRO A 61 -17.41 -3.92 3.44
N GLU A 62 -16.37 -3.15 3.15
CA GLU A 62 -15.91 -2.91 1.76
C GLU A 62 -14.93 -3.98 1.27
N ALA A 63 -14.21 -4.66 2.16
CA ALA A 63 -13.26 -5.72 1.78
C ALA A 63 -13.99 -6.99 1.31
N ALA A 64 -15.06 -7.38 2.01
CA ALA A 64 -15.89 -8.54 1.63
C ALA A 64 -16.50 -8.38 0.22
N GLU A 65 -16.92 -7.16 -0.16
CA GLU A 65 -17.47 -6.88 -1.49
C GLU A 65 -16.41 -6.91 -2.61
N ASN A 66 -15.15 -6.66 -2.28
CA ASN A 66 -14.05 -6.62 -3.25
C ASN A 66 -13.53 -8.04 -3.59
N GLU A 67 -13.59 -8.97 -2.63
CA GLU A 67 -13.30 -10.40 -2.83
C GLU A 67 -14.32 -11.09 -3.75
N GLU A 68 -15.60 -10.71 -3.69
CA GLU A 68 -16.65 -11.24 -4.58
C GLU A 68 -16.57 -10.71 -6.02
N ARG A 69 -15.75 -9.67 -6.26
CA ARG A 69 -15.55 -9.06 -7.58
C ARG A 69 -14.26 -9.51 -8.29
N ARG A 70 -13.47 -10.39 -7.67
CA ARG A 70 -12.26 -11.00 -8.26
C ARG A 70 -12.56 -12.22 -9.12
#